data_AF-A0A3R7D458-F1
#
_entry.id   AF-A0A3R7D458-F1
#
_cell.length_a   1.000
_cell.length_b   1.000
_cell.length_c   1.000
_cell.angle_alpha   90.00
_cell.angle_beta   90.00
_cell.angle_gamma   90.00
#
_symmetry.space_group_name_H-M   'P 1'
#
loop_
_entity.id
_entity.type
_entity.pdbx_description
1 polymer ?
#
loop_
_entity_poly.entity_id
_entity_poly.type
_entity_poly.pdbx_seq_one_letter_code
_entity_poly.pdbx_strand_id
1 'polypeptide(L)'
;KRTIYGNPDHGDIETTDIENFNGILRERNGRLVRKTKCFSKRRWRLECSIQLFQFYWNFINEFKRRTSPAMLEGLTDHLWTWQDFFSLTILN
;
A
#
# COMPACT_ATOMS: atom_id res chain seq x y z
N LYS A 1 -28.19 -17.37 2.73
CA LYS A 1 -26.93 -16.57 2.82
C LYS A 1 -27.23 -15.38 3.73
N ARG A 2 -26.55 -15.24 4.87
CA ARG A 2 -26.78 -14.10 5.79
C ARG A 2 -25.94 -12.93 5.31
N THR A 3 -26.57 -11.83 4.91
CA THR A 3 -25.85 -10.60 4.57
C THR A 3 -25.46 -9.91 5.86
N ILE A 4 -24.16 -9.74 6.08
CA ILE A 4 -23.62 -8.97 7.19
C ILE A 4 -23.24 -7.62 6.60
N TYR A 5 -23.85 -6.56 7.12
CA TYR A 5 -23.44 -5.19 6.83
C TYR A 5 -22.61 -4.69 8.02
N GLY A 6 -21.55 -3.93 7.74
CA GLY A 6 -20.87 -3.14 8.76
C GLY A 6 -21.67 -1.90 9.13
N ASN A 7 -21.18 -1.14 10.10
CA ASN A 7 -21.71 0.18 10.46
C ASN A 7 -20.62 1.25 10.23
N PRO A 8 -20.27 1.55 8.96
CA PRO A 8 -19.28 2.58 8.66
C PRO A 8 -19.83 3.95 9.06
N ASP A 9 -18.94 4.87 9.42
CA ASP A 9 -19.31 6.28 9.49
C ASP A 9 -19.69 6.73 8.07
N HIS A 10 -20.84 7.39 7.93
CA HIS A 10 -21.29 7.91 6.64
C HIS A 10 -20.32 8.95 6.06
N GLY A 11 -19.56 9.64 6.91
CA GLY A 11 -18.51 10.57 6.48
C GLY A 11 -17.33 9.89 5.78
N ASP A 12 -17.09 8.61 6.07
CA ASP A 12 -15.99 7.82 5.48
C ASP A 12 -16.38 7.15 4.15
N ILE A 13 -17.66 7.26 3.75
CA ILE A 13 -18.15 6.66 2.51
C ILE A 13 -17.79 7.56 1.33
N GLU A 14 -16.61 7.34 0.77
CA GLU A 14 -16.14 8.07 -0.40
C GLU A 14 -15.20 7.20 -1.26
N THR A 15 -14.99 7.56 -2.53
CA THR A 15 -14.14 6.77 -3.46
C THR A 15 -12.90 7.52 -3.94
N THR A 16 -12.78 8.81 -3.63
CA THR A 16 -11.72 9.69 -4.13
C THR A 16 -10.35 9.22 -3.67
N ASP A 17 -10.18 8.87 -2.40
CA ASP A 17 -8.90 8.43 -1.85
C ASP A 17 -8.48 7.09 -2.44
N ILE A 18 -9.44 6.17 -2.62
CA ILE A 18 -9.21 4.87 -3.25
C ILE A 18 -8.82 5.04 -4.72
N GLU A 19 -9.52 5.91 -5.45
CA GLU A 19 -9.24 6.18 -6.86
C GLU A 19 -7.89 6.89 -7.05
N ASN A 20 -7.57 7.84 -6.18
CA ASN A 20 -6.27 8.52 -6.13
C ASN A 20 -5.14 7.51 -5.89
N PHE A 21 -5.28 6.66 -4.85
CA PHE A 21 -4.31 5.61 -4.57
C PHE A 21 -4.14 4.65 -5.75
N ASN A 22 -5.24 4.26 -6.42
CA ASN A 22 -5.19 3.44 -7.63
C ASN A 22 -4.47 4.12 -8.81
N GLY A 23 -4.54 5.46 -8.90
CA GLY A 23 -3.75 6.26 -9.83
C GLY A 23 -2.26 6.19 -9.52
N ILE A 24 -1.88 6.52 -8.29
CA ILE A 24 -0.49 6.49 -7.79
C ILE A 24 0.12 5.09 -7.96
N LEU A 25 -0.61 4.05 -7.57
CA LEU A 25 -0.18 2.66 -7.69
C LEU A 25 0.13 2.29 -9.14
N ARG A 26 -0.69 2.69 -10.11
CA ARG A 26 -0.46 2.42 -11.54
C ARG A 26 0.70 3.21 -12.10
N GLU A 27 0.85 4.47 -11.70
CA GLU A 27 1.97 5.31 -12.12
C GLU A 27 3.32 4.74 -11.63
N ARG A 28 3.36 4.31 -10.37
CA ARG A 28 4.56 3.77 -9.73
C ARG A 28 4.80 2.30 -10.04
N ASN A 29 3.77 1.56 -10.44
CA ASN A 29 3.86 0.16 -10.83
C ASN A 29 3.43 -0.08 -12.28
N GLY A 30 4.38 0.08 -13.20
CA GLY A 30 4.15 -0.12 -14.63
C GLY A 30 3.65 -1.52 -15.03
N ARG A 31 3.74 -2.52 -14.14
CA ARG A 31 3.16 -3.88 -14.34
C ARG A 31 1.65 -3.85 -14.50
N LEU A 32 1.00 -2.84 -13.91
CA LEU A 32 -0.45 -2.65 -13.93
C LEU A 32 -0.93 -1.85 -15.14
N VAL A 33 -0.03 -1.20 -15.89
CA VAL A 33 -0.38 -0.31 -17.00
C VAL A 33 -0.08 -0.94 -18.36
N ARG A 34 1.09 -1.59 -18.53
CA ARG A 34 1.54 -2.08 -19.85
C ARG A 34 1.85 -3.57 -19.86
N LYS A 35 0.91 -4.35 -20.39
CA LYS A 35 1.06 -5.81 -20.56
C LYS A 35 2.24 -6.22 -21.46
N THR A 36 2.71 -5.37 -22.36
CA THR A 36 3.76 -5.75 -23.34
C THR A 36 5.18 -5.48 -22.86
N LYS A 37 5.38 -4.54 -21.93
CA LYS A 37 6.72 -4.05 -21.55
C LYS A 37 7.14 -4.45 -20.13
N CYS A 38 6.20 -4.42 -19.18
CA CYS A 38 6.54 -4.51 -17.76
C CYS A 38 5.67 -5.55 -17.03
N PHE A 39 5.11 -6.56 -17.69
CA PHE A 39 4.22 -7.51 -17.03
C PHE A 39 4.97 -8.56 -16.19
N SER A 40 4.31 -9.03 -15.13
CA SER A 40 4.82 -10.16 -14.35
C SER A 40 4.38 -11.48 -15.02
N LYS A 41 5.34 -12.34 -15.35
CA LYS A 41 5.05 -13.68 -15.92
C LYS A 41 4.45 -14.67 -14.91
N ARG A 42 4.65 -14.40 -13.61
CA ARG A 42 4.14 -15.22 -12.50
C ARG A 42 3.30 -14.35 -11.59
N ARG A 43 2.15 -14.86 -11.15
CA ARG A 43 1.21 -14.15 -10.27
C ARG A 43 1.89 -13.65 -8.99
N TRP A 44 2.61 -14.52 -8.29
CA TRP A 44 3.30 -14.15 -7.04
C TRP A 44 4.32 -13.01 -7.21
N ARG A 45 4.95 -12.87 -8.39
CA ARG A 45 5.85 -11.73 -8.66
C ARG A 45 5.09 -10.41 -8.72
N LEU A 46 3.86 -10.40 -9.23
CA LEU A 46 3.00 -9.23 -9.22
C LEU A 46 2.58 -8.91 -7.77
N GLU A 47 2.16 -9.93 -7.02
CA GLU A 47 1.78 -9.79 -5.60
C GLU A 47 2.92 -9.18 -4.78
N CYS A 48 4.14 -9.72 -4.86
CA CYS A 48 5.30 -9.15 -4.16
C CYS A 48 5.56 -7.69 -4.54
N SER A 49 5.35 -7.32 -5.81
CA SER A 49 5.55 -5.93 -6.25
C SER A 49 4.47 -4.98 -5.74
N ILE A 50 3.23 -5.44 -5.64
CA ILE A 50 2.13 -4.66 -5.07
C ILE A 50 2.34 -4.52 -3.56
N GLN A 51 2.67 -5.61 -2.86
CA GLN A 51 2.92 -5.63 -1.42
C GLN A 51 4.11 -4.73 -1.06
N LEU A 52 5.22 -4.81 -1.80
CA LEU A 52 6.37 -3.94 -1.57
C LEU A 52 6.02 -2.46 -1.74
N PHE A 53 5.24 -2.12 -2.77
CA PHE A 53 4.79 -0.75 -2.98
C PHE A 53 3.85 -0.28 -1.86
N GLN A 54 2.89 -1.10 -1.45
CA GLN A 54 1.98 -0.78 -0.35
C GLN A 54 2.75 -0.58 0.96
N PHE A 55 3.73 -1.43 1.25
CA PHE A 55 4.60 -1.26 2.41
C PHE A 55 5.35 0.08 2.34
N TYR A 56 6.01 0.34 1.22
CA TYR A 56 6.70 1.61 0.99
C TYR A 56 5.76 2.81 1.21
N TRP A 57 4.57 2.78 0.61
CA TRP A 57 3.61 3.88 0.69
C TRP A 57 3.10 4.11 2.11
N ASN A 58 2.82 3.03 2.85
CA ASN A 58 2.21 3.12 4.17
C ASN A 58 3.21 3.37 5.29
N PHE A 59 4.44 2.87 5.19
CA PHE A 59 5.40 2.88 6.30
C PHE A 59 6.61 3.79 6.07
N ILE A 60 7.12 3.87 4.83
CA ILE A 60 8.37 4.57 4.50
C ILE A 60 8.12 5.96 3.92
N ASN A 61 7.14 6.10 3.03
CA ASN A 61 6.86 7.34 2.35
C ASN A 61 6.26 8.38 3.31
N GLU A 62 6.88 9.55 3.39
CA GLU A 62 6.32 10.67 4.13
C GLU A 62 5.07 11.18 3.41
N PHE A 63 3.91 11.01 4.04
CA PHE A 63 2.63 11.45 3.50
C PHE A 63 2.33 12.90 3.88
N LYS A 64 2.53 13.26 5.16
CA LYS A 64 2.28 14.62 5.64
C LYS A 64 3.14 14.93 6.87
N ARG A 65 3.98 15.97 6.79
CA ARG A 65 4.72 16.54 7.93
C ARG A 65 5.37 15.47 8.84
N ARG A 66 6.22 14.64 8.26
CA ARG A 66 6.94 13.53 8.92
C ARG A 66 6.07 12.40 9.45
N THR A 67 4.85 12.27 8.92
CA THR A 67 3.91 11.20 9.27
C THR A 67 3.63 10.35 8.03
N SER A 68 3.57 9.02 8.22
CA SER A 68 3.09 8.06 7.21
C SER A 68 1.66 7.61 7.50
N PRO A 69 0.95 7.00 6.53
CA PRO A 69 -0.37 6.42 6.76
C PRO A 69 -0.39 5.43 7.92
N ALA A 70 0.64 4.58 8.05
CA ALA A 70 0.76 3.64 9.16
C ALA A 70 0.85 4.34 10.53
N MET A 71 1.47 5.53 10.59
CA MET A 71 1.51 6.32 11.83
C MET A 71 0.15 6.94 12.16
N LEU A 72 -0.60 7.42 11.16
CA LEU A 72 -1.95 7.97 11.36
C LEU A 72 -2.91 6.92 11.93
N GLU A 73 -2.76 5.67 11.48
CA GLU A 73 -3.53 4.51 11.96
C GLU A 73 -2.95 3.90 13.26
N GLY A 74 -1.87 4.45 13.81
CA GLY A 74 -1.26 3.96 15.05
C GLY A 74 -0.55 2.60 14.94
N LEU A 75 -0.20 2.16 13.73
CA LEU A 75 0.51 0.90 13.48
C LEU A 75 2.02 0.99 13.78
N THR A 76 2.57 2.21 13.79
CA THR A 76 3.97 2.52 14.09
C THR A 76 4.08 3.94 14.64
N ASP A 77 5.11 4.22 15.43
CA ASP A 77 5.37 5.53 16.05
C ASP A 77 6.42 6.37 15.29
N HIS A 78 7.06 5.78 14.28
CA HIS A 78 8.09 6.42 13.46
C HIS A 78 7.93 6.09 11.97
N LEU A 79 8.53 6.93 11.13
CA LEU A 79 8.73 6.66 9.72
C LEU A 79 9.76 5.54 9.56
N TRP A 80 9.39 4.51 8.80
CA TRP A 80 10.29 3.41 8.53
C TRP A 80 11.34 3.81 7.50
N THR A 81 12.51 3.22 7.63
CA THR A 81 13.55 3.23 6.62
C THR A 81 13.58 1.90 5.87
N TRP A 82 14.27 1.86 4.73
CA TRP A 82 14.58 0.59 4.07
C TRP A 82 15.39 -0.34 4.97
N GLN A 83 16.22 0.20 5.86
CA GLN A 83 16.98 -0.60 6.81
C GLN A 83 16.05 -1.34 7.79
N ASP A 84 15.02 -0.66 8.31
CA ASP A 84 14.02 -1.28 9.20
C ASP A 84 13.28 -2.41 8.48
N PHE A 85 12.86 -2.18 7.24
CA PHE A 85 12.21 -3.18 6.40
C PHE A 85 13.07 -4.43 6.18
N PHE A 86 14.35 -4.26 5.83
CA PHE A 86 15.24 -5.41 5.63
C PHE A 86 15.61 -6.11 6.95
N SER A 87 15.72 -5.37 8.05
CA SER A 87 16.04 -5.92 9.37
C SER A 87 14.89 -6.78 9.92
N LEU A 88 13.65 -6.53 9.51
CA LEU A 88 12.48 -7.34 9.86
C LEU A 88 12.61 -8.81 9.43
N THR A 89 13.46 -9.11 8.44
CA THR A 89 13.53 -10.43 7.79
C THR A 89 14.70 -11.31 8.30
N ILE A 90 15.46 -10.88 9.32
CA ILE A 90 16.61 -11.67 9.84
C ILE A 90 16.18 -12.72 10.91
N LEU A 91 14.91 -12.79 11.27
CA LEU A 91 14.37 -13.85 12.15
C LEU A 91 13.46 -14.79 11.37
N ASN A 92 14.08 -15.74 10.66
CA ASN A 92 13.47 -17.02 10.25
C ASN A 92 14.49 -18.13 10.47
#